data_AF-A0A483M153-F1
#
_entry.id   AF-A0A483M153-F1
#
_cell.length_a   1.000
_cell.length_b   1.000
_cell.length_c   1.000
_cell.angle_alpha   90.00
_cell.angle_beta   90.00
_cell.angle_gamma   90.00
#
_symmetry.space_group_name_H-M   'P 1'
#
loop_
_entity.id
_entity.type
_entity.pdbx_description
1 polymer ?
#
loop_
_entity_poly.entity_id
_entity_poly.type
_entity_poly.pdbx_seq_one_letter_code
_entity_poly.pdbx_strand_id
1 'polypeptide(L)'
;MQDSVNQPGFLFHDYETFGTSPSLDRPSQFAAIRTDAELNVLGEPEVFYCKPADDYLPQPQAVMITGITPQEALAKGDNEATFARRIHDLFTVPQTCIVGYNNVRFDDEVTRNIFYRNFYDPYAWSWQHDNSRWDLLDVMRACYALRPEGIAWPENDEGLPSFRLEHLTVANGIEHQNAHDAMADVYATIAMAKLVKTRQPRLFDYLYSHRNKRKLATLIDVPQMKPLVHVSGMFGAARGNTSLVAPLAWHPENRNAVIMVDLAGDMAPLLELDADALRERLYTPRAELGDLPAAPIKLVHLNKCPVLAQANTLRPQDADRLGISIQRCLENAQLLRANPQVREKVVAVYAEAEPFVPSENVDAQLYNGFFSDADRAAMKIVLETEPRNLPALDITFADKRIERLLFNYRARNFPGTLDEHEQQRWLEHRRQVFTPEFLQAYADELQMLYQQYADDKEKLAQLKALWQYAQDIV
;
A
#
# COMPACT_ATOMS: atom_id res chain seq x y z
N MET A 1 4.44 -32.87 9.95
CA MET A 1 4.91 -31.57 9.42
C MET A 1 3.95 -30.96 8.39
N GLN A 2 3.14 -31.73 7.65
CA GLN A 2 2.10 -31.16 6.76
C GLN A 2 0.88 -30.59 7.51
N ASP A 3 0.53 -31.11 8.70
CA ASP A 3 -0.65 -30.67 9.45
C ASP A 3 -0.55 -29.27 10.07
N SER A 4 0.65 -28.67 10.14
CA SER A 4 0.85 -27.31 10.68
C SER A 4 0.68 -26.20 9.64
N VAL A 5 0.69 -26.51 8.35
CA VAL A 5 0.65 -25.50 7.26
C VAL A 5 -0.79 -25.04 6.96
N ASN A 6 -1.78 -25.88 7.23
CA ASN A 6 -3.20 -25.61 6.95
C ASN A 6 -3.99 -25.08 8.16
N GLN A 7 -3.32 -24.59 9.21
CA GLN A 7 -4.01 -23.96 10.34
C GLN A 7 -4.28 -22.48 10.05
N PRO A 8 -5.47 -21.96 10.40
CA PRO A 8 -5.74 -20.53 10.33
C PRO A 8 -4.68 -19.73 11.08
N GLY A 9 -4.17 -18.68 10.46
CA GLY A 9 -3.08 -17.91 11.03
C GLY A 9 -2.75 -16.66 10.25
N PHE A 10 -1.60 -16.09 10.55
CA PHE A 10 -1.10 -14.89 9.89
C PHE A 10 0.14 -15.21 9.07
N LEU A 11 0.27 -14.55 7.93
CA LEU A 11 1.53 -14.45 7.20
C LEU A 11 1.98 -12.99 7.31
N PHE A 12 2.97 -12.76 8.18
CA PHE A 12 3.61 -11.47 8.29
C PHE A 12 4.62 -11.32 7.16
N HIS A 13 4.63 -10.18 6.47
CA HIS A 13 5.58 -9.92 5.40
C HIS A 13 5.97 -8.45 5.32
N ASP A 14 7.07 -8.21 4.63
CA ASP A 14 7.59 -6.88 4.30
C ASP A 14 8.43 -6.95 3.02
N TYR A 15 8.47 -5.84 2.26
CA TYR A 15 9.34 -5.70 1.10
C TYR A 15 10.34 -4.58 1.31
N GLU A 16 11.58 -4.85 0.93
CA GLU A 16 12.48 -3.78 0.51
C GLU A 16 12.34 -3.58 -1.00
N THR A 17 12.34 -2.32 -1.42
CA THR A 17 12.11 -1.94 -2.83
C THR A 17 13.15 -0.94 -3.29
N PHE A 18 13.37 -0.88 -4.60
CA PHE A 18 14.28 0.07 -5.21
C PHE A 18 13.68 1.47 -5.40
N GLY A 19 12.47 1.73 -4.89
CA GLY A 19 11.84 3.04 -4.96
C GLY A 19 10.41 3.05 -4.44
N THR A 20 9.82 4.23 -4.43
CA THR A 20 8.54 4.49 -3.75
C THR A 20 7.30 4.24 -4.60
N SER A 21 7.43 4.02 -5.91
CA SER A 21 6.31 3.75 -6.82
C SER A 21 6.06 2.25 -6.95
N PRO A 22 4.97 1.69 -6.40
CA PRO A 22 4.73 0.24 -6.43
C PRO A 22 4.58 -0.35 -7.84
N SER A 23 4.22 0.47 -8.83
CA SER A 23 4.05 0.04 -10.22
C SER A 23 5.31 0.19 -11.07
N LEU A 24 6.11 1.24 -10.82
CA LEU A 24 7.24 1.61 -11.68
C LEU A 24 8.59 1.18 -11.10
N ASP A 25 8.72 1.18 -9.78
CA ASP A 25 9.90 0.68 -9.09
C ASP A 25 9.83 -0.83 -8.90
N ARG A 26 11.00 -1.45 -8.69
CA ARG A 26 11.12 -2.91 -8.61
C ARG A 26 11.36 -3.35 -7.16
N PRO A 27 10.83 -4.53 -6.75
CA PRO A 27 11.21 -5.11 -5.47
C PRO A 27 12.71 -5.43 -5.47
N SER A 28 13.35 -5.32 -4.30
CA SER A 28 14.74 -5.74 -4.10
C SER A 28 14.81 -7.00 -3.23
N GLN A 29 14.05 -7.05 -2.14
CA GLN A 29 13.97 -8.18 -1.21
C GLN A 29 12.53 -8.38 -0.72
N PHE A 30 12.20 -9.62 -0.38
CA PHE A 30 10.97 -9.98 0.33
C PHE A 30 11.34 -10.82 1.55
N ALA A 31 10.70 -10.53 2.67
CA ALA A 31 10.72 -11.37 3.86
C ALA A 31 9.30 -11.71 4.31
N ALA A 32 9.10 -12.93 4.78
CA ALA A 32 7.86 -13.33 5.41
C ALA A 32 8.05 -14.42 6.46
N ILE A 33 7.12 -14.49 7.40
CA ILE A 33 7.03 -15.56 8.38
C ILE A 33 5.59 -15.87 8.74
N ARG A 34 5.29 -17.17 8.83
CA ARG A 34 3.96 -17.64 9.20
C ARG A 34 3.85 -17.73 10.71
N THR A 35 2.66 -17.44 11.23
CA THR A 35 2.33 -17.61 12.65
C THR A 35 0.95 -18.23 12.82
N ASP A 36 0.70 -18.87 13.96
CA ASP A 36 -0.64 -19.28 14.36
C ASP A 36 -1.51 -18.07 14.80
N ALA A 37 -2.77 -18.31 15.17
CA ALA A 37 -3.65 -17.26 15.69
C ALA A 37 -3.16 -16.60 17.01
N GLU A 38 -2.26 -17.28 17.72
CA GLU A 38 -1.61 -16.79 18.94
C GLU A 38 -0.28 -16.06 18.68
N LEU A 39 0.05 -15.83 17.40
CA LEU A 39 1.25 -15.14 16.94
C LEU A 39 2.55 -15.91 17.26
N ASN A 40 2.46 -17.23 17.47
CA ASN A 40 3.63 -18.09 17.58
C ASN A 40 4.13 -18.43 16.18
N VAL A 41 5.45 -18.30 15.97
CA VAL A 41 6.10 -18.59 14.69
C VAL A 41 5.90 -20.04 14.28
N LEU A 42 5.55 -20.26 13.02
CA LEU A 42 5.38 -21.56 12.39
C LEU A 42 6.35 -21.70 11.22
N GLY A 43 7.12 -22.79 11.22
CA GLY A 43 8.10 -23.06 10.17
C GLY A 43 9.30 -22.12 10.20
N GLU A 44 10.02 -22.06 9.08
CA GLU A 44 11.21 -21.22 8.92
C GLU A 44 10.85 -19.87 8.27
N PRO A 45 11.62 -18.81 8.52
CA PRO A 45 11.49 -17.54 7.80
C PRO A 45 11.80 -17.70 6.30
N GLU A 46 11.02 -17.02 5.46
CA GLU A 46 11.22 -16.95 4.01
C GLU A 46 11.86 -15.61 3.67
N VAL A 47 13.12 -15.61 3.21
CA VAL A 47 13.83 -14.39 2.78
C VAL A 47 14.48 -14.64 1.43
N PHE A 48 14.20 -13.78 0.45
CA PHE A 48 14.77 -13.91 -0.89
C PHE A 48 14.78 -12.58 -1.64
N TYR A 49 15.64 -12.46 -2.64
CA TYR A 49 15.88 -11.23 -3.40
C TYR A 49 15.28 -11.31 -4.81
N CYS A 50 14.95 -10.15 -5.38
CA CYS A 50 14.50 -10.02 -6.76
C CYS A 50 15.58 -9.37 -7.61
N LYS A 51 15.98 -10.05 -8.68
CA LYS A 51 16.91 -9.53 -9.68
C LYS A 51 16.25 -8.38 -10.46
N PRO A 52 16.81 -7.15 -10.48
CA PRO A 52 16.31 -6.10 -11.35
C PRO A 52 16.58 -6.43 -12.82
N ALA A 53 15.62 -6.10 -13.69
CA ALA A 53 15.77 -6.26 -15.15
C ALA A 53 16.66 -5.15 -15.74
N ASP A 54 17.13 -5.35 -16.98
CA ASP A 54 18.08 -4.45 -17.64
C ASP A 54 17.45 -3.16 -18.21
N ASP A 55 16.20 -2.87 -17.84
CA ASP A 55 15.43 -1.70 -18.25
C ASP A 55 15.09 -0.75 -17.10
N TYR A 56 15.85 -0.79 -16.00
CA TYR A 56 15.54 -0.04 -14.78
C TYR A 56 16.80 0.41 -14.00
N LEU A 57 16.74 1.61 -13.42
CA LEU A 57 17.70 2.10 -12.43
C LEU A 57 16.98 2.39 -11.09
N PRO A 58 17.51 1.90 -9.95
CA PRO A 58 16.96 2.18 -8.61
C PRO A 58 16.94 3.66 -8.23
N GLN A 59 15.97 4.09 -7.42
CA GLN A 59 16.03 5.38 -6.73
C GLN A 59 17.20 5.37 -5.73
N PRO A 60 18.16 6.32 -5.83
CA PRO A 60 19.35 6.28 -4.99
C PRO A 60 19.07 6.32 -3.49
N GLN A 61 18.07 7.10 -3.07
CA GLN A 61 17.67 7.23 -1.67
C GLN A 61 17.05 5.93 -1.13
N ALA A 62 16.35 5.16 -1.97
CA ALA A 62 15.82 3.86 -1.55
C ALA A 62 16.98 2.89 -1.26
N VAL A 63 17.99 2.83 -2.13
CA VAL A 63 19.21 2.02 -1.87
C VAL A 63 19.94 2.48 -0.60
N MET A 64 19.93 3.79 -0.31
CA MET A 64 20.51 4.31 0.93
C MET A 64 19.73 3.97 2.20
N ILE A 65 18.41 3.77 2.10
CA ILE A 65 17.56 3.37 3.23
C ILE A 65 17.68 1.86 3.45
N THR A 66 17.49 1.08 2.38
CA THR A 66 17.47 -0.39 2.42
C THR A 66 18.86 -1.01 2.58
N GLY A 67 19.91 -0.30 2.15
CA GLY A 67 21.26 -0.82 2.03
C GLY A 67 21.48 -1.83 0.90
N ILE A 68 20.42 -2.20 0.15
CA ILE A 68 20.48 -3.24 -0.88
C ILE A 68 20.85 -2.63 -2.22
N THR A 69 22.04 -2.96 -2.71
CA THR A 69 22.50 -2.51 -4.04
C THR A 69 21.89 -3.37 -5.16
N PRO A 70 21.73 -2.83 -6.40
CA PRO A 70 21.29 -3.65 -7.53
C PRO A 70 22.27 -4.81 -7.81
N GLN A 71 23.57 -4.65 -7.58
CA GLN A 71 24.56 -5.73 -7.70
C GLN A 71 24.31 -6.87 -6.71
N GLU A 72 23.95 -6.54 -5.47
CA GLU A 72 23.60 -7.55 -4.47
C GLU A 72 22.34 -8.32 -4.86
N ALA A 73 21.28 -7.62 -5.25
CA ALA A 73 20.04 -8.23 -5.70
C ALA A 73 20.23 -9.06 -6.97
N LEU A 74 21.13 -8.65 -7.88
CA LEU A 74 21.54 -9.43 -9.05
C LEU A 74 22.26 -10.73 -8.69
N ALA A 75 23.12 -10.69 -7.65
CA ALA A 75 23.93 -11.83 -7.24
C ALA A 75 23.15 -12.83 -6.39
N LYS A 76 22.22 -12.36 -5.55
CA LYS A 76 21.46 -13.18 -4.61
C LYS A 76 20.06 -13.55 -5.10
N GLY A 77 19.49 -12.77 -6.03
CA GLY A 77 18.08 -12.86 -6.41
C GLY A 77 17.79 -13.72 -7.62
N ASP A 78 16.53 -14.14 -7.71
CA ASP A 78 15.96 -14.76 -8.90
C ASP A 78 15.25 -13.70 -9.77
N ASN A 79 14.90 -14.05 -11.02
CA ASN A 79 14.08 -13.16 -11.85
C ASN A 79 12.69 -12.90 -11.24
N GLU A 80 12.04 -11.80 -11.65
CA GLU A 80 10.76 -11.37 -11.07
C GLU A 80 9.65 -12.42 -11.23
N ALA A 81 9.69 -13.23 -12.29
CA ALA A 81 8.76 -14.36 -12.48
C ALA A 81 8.87 -15.42 -11.36
N THR A 82 10.09 -15.80 -11.00
CA THR A 82 10.34 -16.76 -9.92
C THR A 82 10.03 -16.14 -8.56
N PHE A 83 10.38 -14.87 -8.37
CA PHE A 83 10.06 -14.09 -7.19
C PHE A 83 8.55 -14.02 -6.95
N ALA A 84 7.78 -13.68 -7.99
CA ALA A 84 6.31 -13.64 -7.98
C ALA A 84 5.71 -15.00 -7.62
N ARG A 85 6.21 -16.09 -8.23
CA ARG A 85 5.74 -17.45 -7.93
C ARG A 85 5.90 -17.79 -6.45
N ARG A 86 7.09 -17.55 -5.87
CA ARG A 86 7.34 -17.85 -4.45
C ARG A 86 6.40 -17.09 -3.53
N ILE A 87 6.20 -15.79 -3.77
CA ILE A 87 5.26 -14.98 -2.98
C ILE A 87 3.84 -15.49 -3.15
N HIS A 88 3.42 -15.78 -4.40
CA HIS A 88 2.09 -16.31 -4.69
C HIS A 88 1.84 -17.64 -3.96
N ASP A 89 2.80 -18.57 -3.98
CA ASP A 89 2.70 -19.85 -3.28
C ASP A 89 2.50 -19.66 -1.76
N LEU A 90 3.18 -18.67 -1.15
CA LEU A 90 3.01 -18.33 0.27
C LEU A 90 1.64 -17.68 0.56
N PHE A 91 1.21 -16.76 -0.31
CA PHE A 91 0.02 -15.94 -0.14
C PHE A 91 -1.28 -16.70 -0.44
N THR A 92 -1.21 -17.81 -1.18
CA THR A 92 -2.39 -18.60 -1.57
C THR A 92 -2.63 -19.84 -0.72
N VAL A 93 -1.83 -20.06 0.34
CA VAL A 93 -2.16 -21.05 1.37
C VAL A 93 -3.53 -20.69 1.98
N PRO A 94 -4.51 -21.62 2.01
CA PRO A 94 -5.85 -21.35 2.55
C PRO A 94 -5.85 -20.82 3.98
N GLN A 95 -6.87 -20.04 4.34
CA GLN A 95 -7.10 -19.48 5.67
C GLN A 95 -5.94 -18.61 6.21
N THR A 96 -5.21 -17.97 5.30
CA THR A 96 -4.11 -17.05 5.64
C THR A 96 -4.60 -15.61 5.77
N CYS A 97 -4.30 -14.95 6.89
CA CYS A 97 -4.38 -13.50 6.99
C CYS A 97 -3.01 -12.88 6.66
N ILE A 98 -2.87 -12.30 5.47
CA ILE A 98 -1.65 -11.61 5.04
C ILE A 98 -1.61 -10.24 5.72
N VAL A 99 -0.53 -9.92 6.42
CA VAL A 99 -0.43 -8.70 7.23
C VAL A 99 1.00 -8.17 7.25
N GLY A 100 1.14 -6.85 7.32
CA GLY A 100 2.41 -6.18 7.54
C GLY A 100 2.19 -4.88 8.30
N TYR A 101 3.11 -3.95 8.12
CA TYR A 101 3.03 -2.60 8.68
C TYR A 101 2.99 -1.58 7.54
N ASN A 102 1.85 -0.92 7.33
CA ASN A 102 1.58 -0.06 6.16
C ASN A 102 1.42 -0.83 4.82
N ASN A 103 1.29 -2.15 4.87
CA ASN A 103 1.20 -3.00 3.68
C ASN A 103 0.02 -2.66 2.77
N VAL A 104 -1.15 -2.28 3.33
CA VAL A 104 -2.35 -2.05 2.50
C VAL A 104 -2.18 -0.86 1.54
N ARG A 105 -1.27 0.07 1.84
CA ARG A 105 -1.00 1.25 1.02
C ARG A 105 0.30 1.18 0.24
N PHE A 106 1.16 0.20 0.53
CA PHE A 106 2.46 0.04 -0.13
C PHE A 106 2.69 -1.40 -0.60
N ASP A 107 3.01 -2.33 0.30
CA ASP A 107 3.40 -3.70 -0.04
C ASP A 107 2.34 -4.52 -0.78
N ASP A 108 1.06 -4.30 -0.47
CA ASP A 108 -0.06 -4.90 -1.19
C ASP A 108 -0.12 -4.36 -2.63
N GLU A 109 0.24 -3.09 -2.84
CA GLU A 109 0.32 -2.46 -4.17
C GLU A 109 1.54 -3.00 -4.93
N VAL A 110 2.67 -3.22 -4.25
CA VAL A 110 3.86 -3.88 -4.83
C VAL A 110 3.49 -5.29 -5.26
N THR A 111 2.86 -6.07 -4.37
CA THR A 111 2.40 -7.45 -4.65
C THR A 111 1.45 -7.49 -5.85
N ARG A 112 0.46 -6.59 -5.90
CA ARG A 112 -0.49 -6.50 -7.03
C ARG A 112 0.24 -6.27 -8.35
N ASN A 113 1.21 -5.37 -8.38
CA ASN A 113 1.95 -5.06 -9.60
C ASN A 113 2.93 -6.18 -9.99
N ILE A 114 3.58 -6.84 -9.02
CA ILE A 114 4.39 -8.04 -9.26
C ILE A 114 3.52 -9.12 -9.91
N PHE A 115 2.35 -9.42 -9.35
CA PHE A 115 1.44 -10.43 -9.90
C PHE A 115 0.91 -10.03 -11.28
N TYR A 116 0.52 -8.77 -11.46
CA TYR A 116 0.08 -8.22 -12.75
C TYR A 116 1.13 -8.35 -13.85
N ARG A 117 2.39 -7.99 -13.57
CA ARG A 117 3.50 -8.10 -14.54
C ARG A 117 3.88 -9.55 -14.85
N ASN A 118 3.58 -10.48 -13.93
CA ASN A 118 4.00 -11.88 -14.02
C ASN A 118 2.81 -12.85 -14.12
N PHE A 119 1.68 -12.40 -14.67
CA PHE A 119 0.54 -13.23 -15.09
C PHE A 119 -0.21 -13.97 -13.95
N TYR A 120 -0.04 -13.53 -12.70
CA TYR A 120 -0.85 -13.98 -11.57
C TYR A 120 -2.07 -13.04 -11.37
N ASP A 121 -3.16 -13.56 -10.80
CA ASP A 121 -4.31 -12.71 -10.45
C ASP A 121 -3.90 -11.70 -9.35
N PRO A 122 -3.98 -10.38 -9.60
CA PRO A 122 -3.49 -9.38 -8.66
C PRO A 122 -4.25 -9.31 -7.33
N TYR A 123 -5.42 -9.95 -7.23
CA TYR A 123 -6.37 -9.75 -6.13
C TYR A 123 -6.77 -11.04 -5.42
N ALA A 124 -6.82 -12.17 -6.11
CA ALA A 124 -7.30 -13.47 -5.63
C ALA A 124 -6.69 -13.88 -4.27
N TRP A 125 -5.39 -13.68 -4.10
CA TRP A 125 -4.63 -14.00 -2.89
C TRP A 125 -5.23 -13.43 -1.60
N SER A 126 -5.90 -12.27 -1.69
CA SER A 126 -6.44 -11.55 -0.53
C SER A 126 -7.84 -11.99 -0.08
N TRP A 127 -8.49 -12.91 -0.79
CA TRP A 127 -9.87 -13.32 -0.49
C TRP A 127 -10.26 -14.76 -0.86
N GLN A 128 -9.59 -15.41 -1.81
CA GLN A 128 -9.86 -16.80 -2.14
C GLN A 128 -9.44 -17.71 -0.98
N HIS A 129 -10.06 -18.90 -0.89
CA HIS A 129 -9.72 -19.92 0.12
C HIS A 129 -9.83 -19.42 1.58
N ASP A 130 -10.80 -18.53 1.83
CA ASP A 130 -10.99 -17.86 3.13
C ASP A 130 -9.77 -17.03 3.59
N ASN A 131 -8.92 -16.61 2.65
CA ASN A 131 -7.85 -15.68 2.93
C ASN A 131 -8.39 -14.28 3.22
N SER A 132 -7.57 -13.49 3.88
CA SER A 132 -7.86 -12.10 4.19
C SER A 132 -6.56 -11.29 4.25
N ARG A 133 -6.70 -9.98 4.40
CA ARG A 133 -5.57 -9.10 4.68
C ARG A 133 -5.84 -8.20 5.88
N TRP A 134 -4.77 -7.70 6.48
CA TRP A 134 -4.81 -6.74 7.58
C TRP A 134 -3.58 -5.83 7.54
N ASP A 135 -3.56 -4.78 8.37
CA ASP A 135 -2.46 -3.81 8.43
C ASP A 135 -2.35 -3.27 9.86
N LEU A 136 -1.17 -3.40 10.47
CA LEU A 136 -0.97 -2.98 11.85
C LEU A 136 -0.78 -1.48 12.03
N LEU A 137 -0.47 -0.70 10.99
CA LEU A 137 -0.26 0.74 11.14
C LEU A 137 -1.50 1.45 11.69
N ASP A 138 -2.67 1.20 11.07
CA ASP A 138 -3.92 1.79 11.55
C ASP A 138 -4.42 1.11 12.85
N VAL A 139 -3.97 -0.11 13.17
CA VAL A 139 -4.19 -0.74 14.49
C VAL A 139 -3.43 0.02 15.58
N MET A 140 -2.16 0.39 15.34
CA MET A 140 -1.37 1.18 16.29
C MET A 140 -1.99 2.56 16.50
N ARG A 141 -2.39 3.24 15.42
CA ARG A 141 -3.11 4.52 15.51
C ARG A 141 -4.41 4.39 16.31
N ALA A 142 -5.19 3.34 16.07
CA ALA A 142 -6.44 3.10 16.78
C ALA A 142 -6.20 2.81 18.26
N CYS A 143 -5.16 2.07 18.59
CA CYS A 143 -4.76 1.80 19.96
C CYS A 143 -4.37 3.10 20.68
N TYR A 144 -3.50 3.92 20.09
CA TYR A 144 -3.15 5.25 20.63
C TYR A 144 -4.38 6.15 20.83
N ALA A 145 -5.26 6.21 19.83
CA ALA A 145 -6.40 7.11 19.86
C ALA A 145 -7.48 6.68 20.85
N LEU A 146 -7.76 5.38 20.93
CA LEU A 146 -8.93 4.88 21.65
C LEU A 146 -8.56 4.25 22.99
N ARG A 147 -7.46 3.51 23.08
CA ARG A 147 -7.07 2.75 24.28
C ARG A 147 -5.54 2.77 24.45
N PRO A 148 -4.96 3.95 24.75
CA PRO A 148 -3.50 4.11 24.79
C PRO A 148 -2.85 3.40 25.97
N GLU A 149 -3.60 3.04 27.00
CA GLU A 149 -3.06 2.56 28.27
C GLU A 149 -2.28 1.24 28.07
N GLY A 150 -1.07 1.16 28.65
CA GLY A 150 -0.24 -0.04 28.65
C GLY A 150 0.77 -0.15 27.50
N ILE A 151 0.81 0.82 26.58
CA ILE A 151 1.81 0.94 25.51
C ILE A 151 2.49 2.31 25.64
N ALA A 152 3.80 2.36 25.46
CA ALA A 152 4.56 3.61 25.39
C ALA A 152 4.46 4.18 23.97
N TRP A 153 4.09 5.46 23.88
CA TRP A 153 3.85 6.13 22.60
C TRP A 153 4.93 7.20 22.38
N PRO A 154 5.87 7.00 21.44
CA PRO A 154 6.93 7.96 21.17
C PRO A 154 6.38 9.20 20.49
N GLU A 155 7.04 10.33 20.72
CA GLU A 155 6.79 11.58 20.01
C GLU A 155 7.85 11.78 18.91
N ASN A 156 7.50 12.53 17.87
CA ASN A 156 8.44 13.00 16.86
C ASN A 156 9.07 14.34 17.29
N ASP A 157 9.94 14.90 16.45
CA ASP A 157 10.64 16.17 16.73
C ASP A 157 9.69 17.38 16.89
N GLU A 158 8.43 17.25 16.46
CA GLU A 158 7.38 18.27 16.59
C GLU A 158 6.49 18.07 17.83
N GLY A 159 6.78 17.07 18.67
CA GLY A 159 5.96 16.72 19.84
C GLY A 159 4.64 16.01 19.50
N LEU A 160 4.52 15.46 18.28
CA LEU A 160 3.36 14.71 17.80
C LEU A 160 3.62 13.20 17.91
N PRO A 161 2.58 12.35 18.07
CA PRO A 161 2.77 10.91 18.17
C PRO A 161 3.41 10.33 16.89
N SER A 162 4.50 9.59 17.05
CA SER A 162 5.14 8.85 15.97
C SER A 162 4.62 7.41 15.91
N PHE A 163 4.32 6.97 14.70
CA PHE A 163 3.93 5.58 14.40
C PHE A 163 4.95 4.90 13.48
N ARG A 164 6.18 5.39 13.43
CA ARG A 164 7.26 4.66 12.77
C ARG A 164 7.60 3.41 13.59
N LEU A 165 7.81 2.28 12.93
CA LEU A 165 7.92 0.98 13.59
C LEU A 165 9.14 0.96 14.53
N GLU A 166 10.26 1.52 14.09
CA GLU A 166 11.50 1.67 14.83
C GLU A 166 11.35 2.57 16.07
N HIS A 167 10.54 3.64 16.01
CA HIS A 167 10.27 4.46 17.21
C HIS A 167 9.42 3.67 18.22
N LEU A 168 8.41 2.93 17.75
CA LEU A 168 7.49 2.18 18.61
C LEU A 168 8.20 1.01 19.32
N THR A 169 9.05 0.27 18.60
CA THR A 169 9.78 -0.86 19.19
C THR A 169 10.75 -0.38 20.27
N VAL A 170 11.53 0.65 20.00
CA VAL A 170 12.47 1.26 20.97
C VAL A 170 11.72 1.76 22.21
N ALA A 171 10.63 2.50 22.03
CA ALA A 171 9.84 3.04 23.15
C ALA A 171 9.25 1.95 24.06
N ASN A 172 9.02 0.74 23.54
CA ASN A 172 8.42 -0.38 24.26
C ASN A 172 9.43 -1.48 24.65
N GLY A 173 10.74 -1.22 24.52
CA GLY A 173 11.79 -2.18 24.88
C GLY A 173 11.80 -3.44 24.03
N ILE A 174 11.33 -3.35 22.79
CA ILE A 174 11.37 -4.42 21.80
C ILE A 174 12.65 -4.25 20.99
N GLU A 175 13.44 -5.32 20.92
CA GLU A 175 14.65 -5.35 20.12
C GLU A 175 14.31 -5.19 18.63
N HIS A 176 14.98 -4.22 17.99
CA HIS A 176 14.86 -3.95 16.56
C HIS A 176 16.27 -3.71 16.02
N GLN A 177 17.00 -4.81 15.80
CA GLN A 177 18.34 -4.76 15.20
C GLN A 177 18.21 -4.50 13.70
N ASN A 178 19.02 -3.58 13.17
CA ASN A 178 19.04 -3.21 11.74
C ASN A 178 17.65 -2.91 11.15
N ALA A 179 17.05 -1.78 11.54
CA ALA A 179 15.86 -1.27 10.86
C ALA A 179 16.13 -1.15 9.34
N HIS A 180 15.15 -1.49 8.50
CA HIS A 180 15.28 -1.60 7.04
C HIS A 180 16.02 -2.87 6.55
N ASP A 181 16.01 -3.93 7.38
CA ASP A 181 16.10 -5.32 6.92
C ASP A 181 14.70 -5.92 6.97
N ALA A 182 14.21 -6.43 5.83
CA ALA A 182 12.83 -6.90 5.72
C ALA A 182 12.44 -7.92 6.81
N MET A 183 13.37 -8.77 7.26
CA MET A 183 13.07 -9.78 8.27
C MET A 183 13.04 -9.19 9.68
N ALA A 184 13.90 -8.21 9.98
CA ALA A 184 13.85 -7.45 11.24
C ALA A 184 12.50 -6.73 11.38
N ASP A 185 12.03 -6.08 10.32
CA ASP A 185 10.75 -5.37 10.30
C ASP A 185 9.55 -6.34 10.44
N VAL A 186 9.62 -7.54 9.84
CA VAL A 186 8.63 -8.60 10.07
C VAL A 186 8.56 -9.01 11.55
N TYR A 187 9.69 -9.25 12.21
CA TYR A 187 9.70 -9.62 13.63
C TYR A 187 9.22 -8.48 14.53
N ALA A 188 9.62 -7.25 14.24
CA ALA A 188 9.14 -6.05 14.93
C ALA A 188 7.61 -5.92 14.81
N THR A 189 7.06 -6.16 13.61
CA THR A 189 5.62 -6.15 13.35
C THR A 189 4.88 -7.20 14.19
N ILE A 190 5.41 -8.43 14.28
CA ILE A 190 4.85 -9.49 15.15
C ILE A 190 4.89 -9.08 16.62
N ALA A 191 6.01 -8.51 17.08
CA ALA A 191 6.16 -8.08 18.47
C ALA A 191 5.15 -6.97 18.81
N MET A 192 4.93 -6.02 17.91
CA MET A 192 3.89 -4.99 18.07
C MET A 192 2.48 -5.59 18.08
N ALA A 193 2.19 -6.58 17.22
CA ALA A 193 0.92 -7.31 17.25
C ALA A 193 0.69 -7.97 18.62
N LYS A 194 1.70 -8.67 19.15
CA LYS A 194 1.67 -9.32 20.47
C LYS A 194 1.46 -8.31 21.59
N LEU A 195 2.13 -7.16 21.51
CA LEU A 195 1.97 -6.09 22.49
C LEU A 195 0.53 -5.58 22.53
N VAL A 196 -0.06 -5.25 21.38
CA VAL A 196 -1.47 -4.81 21.32
C VAL A 196 -2.42 -5.91 21.76
N LYS A 197 -2.22 -7.16 21.31
CA LYS A 197 -3.05 -8.31 21.71
C LYS A 197 -3.02 -8.50 23.24
N THR A 198 -1.88 -8.30 23.88
CA THR A 198 -1.72 -8.46 25.34
C THR A 198 -2.30 -7.29 26.12
N ARG A 199 -2.02 -6.05 25.70
CA ARG A 199 -2.39 -4.84 26.44
C ARG A 199 -3.84 -4.43 26.20
N GLN A 200 -4.36 -4.64 24.98
CA GLN A 200 -5.68 -4.21 24.55
C GLN A 200 -6.41 -5.30 23.75
N PRO A 201 -6.65 -6.50 24.33
CA PRO A 201 -7.18 -7.67 23.61
C PRO A 201 -8.54 -7.41 22.96
N ARG A 202 -9.46 -6.72 23.65
CA ARG A 202 -10.79 -6.41 23.10
C ARG A 202 -10.73 -5.50 21.89
N LEU A 203 -9.79 -4.54 21.87
CA LEU A 203 -9.60 -3.66 20.72
C LEU A 203 -8.96 -4.44 19.56
N PHE A 204 -7.96 -5.26 19.85
CA PHE A 204 -7.33 -6.14 18.85
C PHE A 204 -8.37 -7.04 18.17
N ASP A 205 -9.18 -7.76 18.94
CA ASP A 205 -10.24 -8.65 18.42
C ASP A 205 -11.30 -7.88 17.61
N TYR A 206 -11.68 -6.69 18.09
CA TYR A 206 -12.60 -5.81 17.38
C TYR A 206 -12.04 -5.41 16.02
N LEU A 207 -10.81 -4.89 15.97
CA LEU A 207 -10.18 -4.45 14.73
C LEU A 207 -9.91 -5.61 13.77
N TYR A 208 -9.44 -6.75 14.29
CA TYR A 208 -9.22 -7.94 13.50
C TYR A 208 -10.54 -8.41 12.85
N SER A 209 -11.62 -8.54 13.62
CA SER A 209 -12.93 -8.95 13.07
C SER A 209 -13.50 -7.93 12.07
N HIS A 210 -13.22 -6.64 12.26
CA HIS A 210 -13.66 -5.55 11.38
C HIS A 210 -12.70 -5.25 10.22
N ARG A 211 -11.67 -6.08 9.97
CA ARG A 211 -10.93 -6.02 8.68
C ARG A 211 -11.81 -6.46 7.49
N ASN A 212 -12.86 -7.23 7.76
CA ASN A 212 -13.76 -7.76 6.75
C ASN A 212 -14.76 -6.69 6.27
N LYS A 213 -14.79 -6.43 4.96
CA LYS A 213 -15.69 -5.43 4.35
C LYS A 213 -17.17 -5.61 4.68
N ARG A 214 -17.66 -6.85 4.84
CA ARG A 214 -19.06 -7.12 5.19
C ARG A 214 -19.37 -6.71 6.62
N LYS A 215 -18.43 -6.92 7.56
CA LYS A 215 -18.56 -6.47 8.95
C LYS A 215 -18.55 -4.95 9.03
N LEU A 216 -17.63 -4.29 8.33
CA LEU A 216 -17.59 -2.82 8.24
C LEU A 216 -18.89 -2.24 7.66
N ALA A 217 -19.44 -2.86 6.62
CA ALA A 217 -20.69 -2.39 6.01
C ALA A 217 -21.86 -2.36 6.99
N THR A 218 -21.90 -3.23 8.00
CA THR A 218 -22.96 -3.21 9.04
C THR A 218 -22.91 -1.99 9.96
N LEU A 219 -21.78 -1.26 10.00
CA LEU A 219 -21.66 -0.01 10.75
C LEU A 219 -22.23 1.19 9.99
N ILE A 220 -22.35 1.08 8.66
CA ILE A 220 -22.66 2.19 7.76
C ILE A 220 -24.17 2.31 7.58
N ASP A 221 -24.73 3.38 8.12
CA ASP A 221 -26.13 3.78 7.92
C ASP A 221 -26.16 5.14 7.23
N VAL A 222 -26.16 5.10 5.90
CA VAL A 222 -26.23 6.29 5.04
C VAL A 222 -27.53 7.05 5.27
N PRO A 223 -28.74 6.45 5.22
CA PRO A 223 -30.00 7.18 5.44
C PRO A 223 -30.00 8.01 6.73
N GLN A 224 -29.55 7.47 7.85
CA GLN A 224 -29.52 8.18 9.13
C GLN A 224 -28.29 9.09 9.32
N MET A 225 -27.32 9.06 8.41
CA MET A 225 -26.00 9.67 8.58
C MET A 225 -25.44 9.32 9.97
N LYS A 226 -25.43 8.02 10.30
CA LYS A 226 -25.04 7.58 11.64
C LYS A 226 -23.56 7.91 11.88
N PRO A 227 -23.21 8.71 12.92
CA PRO A 227 -21.83 9.04 13.19
C PRO A 227 -21.03 7.81 13.61
N LEU A 228 -19.79 7.73 13.12
CA LEU A 228 -18.81 6.69 13.41
C LEU A 228 -17.49 7.34 13.84
N VAL A 229 -16.72 6.65 14.66
CA VAL A 229 -15.30 6.95 14.83
C VAL A 229 -14.55 6.42 13.63
N HIS A 230 -13.67 7.21 13.05
CA HIS A 230 -12.74 6.76 12.03
C HIS A 230 -11.31 7.15 12.41
N VAL A 231 -10.39 6.18 12.32
CA VAL A 231 -8.95 6.40 12.50
C VAL A 231 -8.27 6.21 11.16
N SER A 232 -7.46 7.20 10.75
CA SER A 232 -6.76 7.23 9.47
C SER A 232 -5.66 8.28 9.48
N GLY A 233 -4.48 7.92 8.95
CA GLY A 233 -3.35 8.85 8.75
C GLY A 233 -3.72 10.20 8.13
N MET A 234 -4.67 10.23 7.18
CA MET A 234 -5.12 11.47 6.49
C MET A 234 -5.68 12.55 7.43
N PHE A 235 -6.08 12.21 8.66
CA PHE A 235 -6.57 13.18 9.63
C PHE A 235 -5.44 13.97 10.32
N GLY A 236 -4.19 13.49 10.24
CA GLY A 236 -3.02 14.12 10.86
C GLY A 236 -2.77 13.68 12.31
N ALA A 237 -1.49 13.65 12.69
CA ALA A 237 -1.03 13.22 14.01
C ALA A 237 -1.49 14.17 15.15
N ALA A 238 -1.71 15.45 14.84
CA ALA A 238 -2.16 16.47 15.79
C ALA A 238 -3.50 16.15 16.49
N ARG A 239 -4.35 15.31 15.88
CA ARG A 239 -5.59 14.80 16.48
C ARG A 239 -5.59 13.29 16.65
N GLY A 240 -4.39 12.71 16.83
CA GLY A 240 -4.17 11.26 16.94
C GLY A 240 -4.77 10.48 15.77
N ASN A 241 -4.70 11.05 14.55
CA ASN A 241 -5.24 10.46 13.34
C ASN A 241 -6.73 10.08 13.43
N THR A 242 -7.53 10.77 14.24
CA THR A 242 -8.90 10.36 14.56
C THR A 242 -9.91 11.48 14.31
N SER A 243 -11.10 11.11 13.87
CA SER A 243 -12.25 12.01 13.84
C SER A 243 -13.58 11.25 13.99
N LEU A 244 -14.65 11.99 14.28
CA LEU A 244 -16.02 11.53 14.03
C LEU A 244 -16.38 11.82 12.58
N VAL A 245 -16.94 10.82 11.90
CA VAL A 245 -17.38 10.92 10.52
C VAL A 245 -18.83 10.51 10.37
N ALA A 246 -19.49 10.97 9.31
CA ALA A 246 -20.81 10.47 8.92
C ALA A 246 -20.82 10.02 7.45
N PRO A 247 -21.50 8.92 7.11
CA PRO A 247 -21.63 8.47 5.73
C PRO A 247 -22.68 9.33 5.00
N LEU A 248 -22.28 9.96 3.89
CA LEU A 248 -23.18 10.77 3.07
C LEU A 248 -23.82 9.95 1.94
N ALA A 249 -23.02 9.14 1.25
CA ALA A 249 -23.44 8.32 0.11
C ALA A 249 -22.41 7.21 -0.19
N TRP A 250 -22.85 6.19 -0.92
CA TRP A 250 -21.92 5.25 -1.57
C TRP A 250 -21.29 5.93 -2.80
N HIS A 251 -20.04 5.59 -3.11
CA HIS A 251 -19.39 6.11 -4.30
C HIS A 251 -20.13 5.61 -5.58
N PRO A 252 -20.33 6.47 -6.60
CA PRO A 252 -21.10 6.11 -7.79
C PRO A 252 -20.51 4.94 -8.59
N GLU A 253 -19.17 4.92 -8.75
CA GLU A 253 -18.48 3.87 -9.51
C GLU A 253 -17.82 2.78 -8.62
N ASN A 254 -17.02 3.17 -7.62
CA ASN A 254 -16.29 2.25 -6.77
C ASN A 254 -17.18 1.65 -5.66
N ARG A 255 -17.69 0.44 -5.88
CA ARG A 255 -18.55 -0.30 -4.94
C ARG A 255 -17.95 -0.56 -3.55
N ASN A 256 -16.63 -0.46 -3.39
CA ASN A 256 -15.98 -0.63 -2.10
C ASN A 256 -15.73 0.70 -1.37
N ALA A 257 -16.12 1.84 -1.93
CA ALA A 257 -15.91 3.16 -1.33
C ALA A 257 -17.21 3.80 -0.84
N VAL A 258 -17.14 4.41 0.34
CA VAL A 258 -18.20 5.25 0.91
C VAL A 258 -17.68 6.67 1.08
N ILE A 259 -18.50 7.64 0.69
CA ILE A 259 -18.22 9.08 0.85
C ILE A 259 -18.56 9.45 2.28
N MET A 260 -17.55 9.84 3.04
CA MET A 260 -17.64 10.21 4.44
C MET A 260 -17.35 11.70 4.59
N VAL A 261 -18.09 12.37 5.45
CA VAL A 261 -17.77 13.72 5.91
C VAL A 261 -17.02 13.67 7.23
N ASP A 262 -15.97 14.46 7.36
CA ASP A 262 -15.27 14.74 8.62
C ASP A 262 -16.08 15.75 9.44
N LEU A 263 -16.77 15.27 10.49
CA LEU A 263 -17.66 16.11 11.30
C LEU A 263 -16.89 17.15 12.14
N ALA A 264 -15.57 17.00 12.30
CA ALA A 264 -14.74 18.02 12.95
C ALA A 264 -14.40 19.19 12.01
N GLY A 265 -14.60 19.02 10.71
CA GLY A 265 -14.31 20.03 9.69
C GLY A 265 -15.28 21.21 9.69
N ASP A 266 -14.98 22.18 8.84
CA ASP A 266 -15.90 23.27 8.50
C ASP A 266 -16.88 22.80 7.42
N MET A 267 -18.19 22.93 7.68
CA MET A 267 -19.24 22.49 6.77
C MET A 267 -19.55 23.53 5.67
N ALA A 268 -19.05 24.76 5.77
CA ALA A 268 -19.33 25.83 4.82
C ALA A 268 -19.07 25.43 3.34
N PRO A 269 -17.94 24.77 2.97
CA PRO A 269 -17.74 24.28 1.61
C PRO A 269 -18.86 23.33 1.12
N LEU A 270 -19.38 22.49 2.01
CA LEU A 270 -20.46 21.56 1.70
C LEU A 270 -21.83 22.21 1.66
N LEU A 271 -22.01 23.41 2.18
CA LEU A 271 -23.30 24.12 2.16
C LEU A 271 -23.35 25.18 1.07
N GLU A 272 -22.22 25.81 0.76
CA GLU A 272 -22.16 27.02 -0.08
C GLU A 272 -21.70 26.76 -1.51
N LEU A 273 -20.73 25.86 -1.73
CA LEU A 273 -20.17 25.59 -3.06
C LEU A 273 -21.09 24.69 -3.89
N ASP A 274 -21.00 24.75 -5.22
CA ASP A 274 -21.57 23.73 -6.10
C ASP A 274 -20.63 22.50 -6.22
N ALA A 275 -21.00 21.51 -7.04
CA ALA A 275 -20.22 20.28 -7.17
C ALA A 275 -18.85 20.52 -7.83
N ASP A 276 -18.77 21.39 -8.82
CA ASP A 276 -17.53 21.66 -9.57
C ASP A 276 -16.52 22.41 -8.70
N ALA A 277 -16.94 23.49 -8.04
CA ALA A 277 -16.08 24.25 -7.13
C ALA A 277 -15.68 23.42 -5.90
N LEU A 278 -16.57 22.54 -5.41
CA LEU A 278 -16.25 21.61 -4.33
C LEU A 278 -15.24 20.54 -4.77
N ARG A 279 -15.32 20.08 -6.02
CA ARG A 279 -14.36 19.13 -6.61
C ARG A 279 -12.99 19.77 -6.75
N GLU A 280 -12.92 20.97 -7.31
CA GLU A 280 -11.68 21.75 -7.37
C GLU A 280 -11.09 21.90 -5.96
N ARG A 281 -11.90 22.34 -4.99
CA ARG A 281 -11.50 22.49 -3.58
C ARG A 281 -10.98 21.20 -2.94
N LEU A 282 -11.52 20.04 -3.33
CA LEU A 282 -11.11 18.73 -2.81
C LEU A 282 -9.72 18.33 -3.34
N TYR A 283 -9.39 18.67 -4.57
CA TYR A 283 -8.16 18.28 -5.24
C TYR A 283 -7.05 19.35 -5.19
N THR A 284 -7.35 20.57 -4.70
CA THR A 284 -6.33 21.58 -4.40
C THR A 284 -5.52 21.17 -3.15
N PRO A 285 -4.18 21.09 -3.23
CA PRO A 285 -3.33 20.84 -2.07
C PRO A 285 -3.52 21.87 -0.97
N ARG A 286 -3.43 21.45 0.30
CA ARG A 286 -3.64 22.34 1.45
C ARG A 286 -2.69 23.55 1.47
N ALA A 287 -1.47 23.40 0.98
CA ALA A 287 -0.50 24.50 0.88
C ALA A 287 -0.96 25.61 -0.08
N GLU A 288 -1.79 25.27 -1.07
CA GLU A 288 -2.31 26.21 -2.09
C GLU A 288 -3.66 26.81 -1.69
N LEU A 289 -4.36 26.23 -0.70
CA LEU A 289 -5.66 26.72 -0.22
C LEU A 289 -5.58 28.02 0.60
N GLY A 290 -4.40 28.36 1.13
CA GLY A 290 -4.24 29.50 2.03
C GLY A 290 -5.15 29.39 3.26
N ASP A 291 -5.95 30.43 3.52
CA ASP A 291 -6.88 30.49 4.67
C ASP A 291 -8.24 29.83 4.40
N LEU A 292 -8.48 29.33 3.18
CA LEU A 292 -9.76 28.73 2.82
C LEU A 292 -9.94 27.36 3.49
N PRO A 293 -11.14 27.04 4.01
CA PRO A 293 -11.41 25.71 4.53
C PRO A 293 -11.38 24.68 3.39
N ALA A 294 -10.67 23.57 3.64
CA ALA A 294 -10.68 22.41 2.75
C ALA A 294 -12.06 21.74 2.73
N ALA A 295 -12.38 21.04 1.64
CA ALA A 295 -13.58 20.23 1.57
C ALA A 295 -13.52 19.10 2.62
N PRO A 296 -14.43 19.04 3.62
CA PRO A 296 -14.35 18.08 4.72
C PRO A 296 -14.87 16.70 4.32
N ILE A 297 -14.63 16.25 3.08
CA ILE A 297 -15.06 14.93 2.59
C ILE A 297 -13.87 14.06 2.29
N LYS A 298 -14.06 12.76 2.47
CA LYS A 298 -13.08 11.74 2.10
C LYS A 298 -13.76 10.45 1.69
N LEU A 299 -13.01 9.62 0.97
CA LEU A 299 -13.42 8.25 0.72
C LEU A 299 -12.91 7.33 1.84
N VAL A 300 -13.75 6.40 2.25
CA VAL A 300 -13.37 5.24 3.06
C VAL A 300 -13.55 3.99 2.22
N HIS A 301 -12.44 3.30 1.94
CA HIS A 301 -12.42 2.10 1.12
C HIS A 301 -12.54 0.85 2.01
N LEU A 302 -13.70 0.18 2.00
CA LEU A 302 -14.00 -0.95 2.89
C LEU A 302 -13.12 -2.17 2.67
N ASN A 303 -12.51 -2.30 1.49
CA ASN A 303 -11.56 -3.37 1.21
C ASN A 303 -10.14 -3.05 1.68
N LYS A 304 -9.83 -1.83 2.13
CA LYS A 304 -8.49 -1.39 2.59
C LYS A 304 -8.40 -1.32 4.13
N CYS A 305 -9.04 -2.27 4.82
CA CYS A 305 -9.00 -2.42 6.27
C CYS A 305 -9.21 -1.12 7.09
N PRO A 306 -10.16 -0.23 6.73
CA PRO A 306 -10.31 1.04 7.42
C PRO A 306 -10.81 0.83 8.85
N VAL A 307 -10.22 1.55 9.81
CA VAL A 307 -10.69 1.51 11.19
C VAL A 307 -11.96 2.33 11.32
N LEU A 308 -13.09 1.65 11.51
CA LEU A 308 -14.38 2.25 11.83
C LEU A 308 -14.92 1.64 13.13
N ALA A 309 -15.50 2.48 13.98
CA ALA A 309 -16.20 2.04 15.18
C ALA A 309 -17.45 2.90 15.46
N GLN A 310 -18.33 2.41 16.33
CA GLN A 310 -19.48 3.20 16.77
C GLN A 310 -19.01 4.46 17.52
N ALA A 311 -19.75 5.57 17.39
CA ALA A 311 -19.38 6.88 17.97
C ALA A 311 -18.97 6.81 19.46
N ASN A 312 -19.67 6.01 20.27
CA ASN A 312 -19.41 5.84 21.70
C ASN A 312 -18.07 5.14 22.03
N THR A 313 -17.36 4.62 21.03
CA THR A 313 -16.04 4.01 21.21
C THR A 313 -14.99 5.07 21.58
N LEU A 314 -15.14 6.28 21.04
CA LEU A 314 -14.38 7.48 21.43
C LEU A 314 -15.04 8.07 22.68
N ARG A 315 -14.40 7.87 23.84
CA ARG A 315 -14.93 8.35 25.12
C ARG A 315 -14.64 9.85 25.25
N PRO A 316 -15.42 10.62 26.02
CA PRO A 316 -15.19 12.06 26.19
C PRO A 316 -13.74 12.40 26.59
N GLN A 317 -13.15 11.65 27.53
CA GLN A 317 -11.75 11.86 27.93
C GLN A 317 -10.73 11.56 26.83
N ASP A 318 -11.03 10.65 25.90
CA ASP A 318 -10.16 10.38 24.75
C ASP A 318 -10.28 11.52 23.74
N ALA A 319 -11.51 12.02 23.52
CA ALA A 319 -11.75 13.16 22.64
C ALA A 319 -11.06 14.43 23.16
N ASP A 320 -11.13 14.70 24.47
CA ASP A 320 -10.44 15.82 25.11
C ASP A 320 -8.91 15.72 24.93
N ARG A 321 -8.34 14.53 25.17
CA ARG A 321 -6.90 14.26 24.96
C ARG A 321 -6.47 14.50 23.52
N LEU A 322 -7.34 14.21 22.55
CA LEU A 322 -7.07 14.35 21.12
C LEU A 322 -7.48 15.72 20.54
N GLY A 323 -8.03 16.63 21.37
CA GLY A 323 -8.50 17.94 20.91
C GLY A 323 -9.73 17.88 19.99
N ILE A 324 -10.56 16.84 20.10
CA ILE A 324 -11.75 16.63 19.26
C ILE A 324 -13.00 17.08 20.02
N SER A 325 -13.71 18.11 19.51
CA SER A 325 -15.00 18.53 20.08
C SER A 325 -16.14 17.62 19.60
N ILE A 326 -16.57 16.69 20.47
CA ILE A 326 -17.74 15.83 20.20
C ILE A 326 -18.98 16.68 19.95
N GLN A 327 -19.19 17.74 20.76
CA GLN A 327 -20.35 18.60 20.64
C GLN A 327 -20.45 19.25 19.26
N ARG A 328 -19.34 19.84 18.77
CA ARG A 328 -19.27 20.41 17.42
C ARG A 328 -19.56 19.37 16.34
N CYS A 329 -19.04 18.16 16.49
CA CYS A 329 -19.32 17.07 15.54
C CYS A 329 -20.80 16.70 15.49
N LEU A 330 -21.49 16.69 16.64
CA LEU A 330 -22.92 16.39 16.72
C LEU A 330 -23.77 17.52 16.12
N GLU A 331 -23.39 18.78 16.34
CA GLU A 331 -24.01 19.96 15.72
C GLU A 331 -23.88 19.91 14.19
N ASN A 332 -22.68 19.62 13.67
CA ASN A 332 -22.44 19.42 12.24
C ASN A 332 -23.26 18.25 11.67
N ALA A 333 -23.39 17.14 12.41
CA ALA A 333 -24.23 16.02 11.99
C ALA A 333 -25.72 16.40 11.91
N GLN A 334 -26.23 17.21 12.85
CA GLN A 334 -27.60 17.74 12.80
C GLN A 334 -27.78 18.70 11.62
N LEU A 335 -26.82 19.59 11.39
CA LEU A 335 -26.81 20.53 10.27
C LEU A 335 -26.89 19.79 8.93
N LEU A 336 -26.10 18.74 8.73
CA LEU A 336 -26.13 17.94 7.51
C LEU A 336 -27.43 17.15 7.32
N ARG A 337 -28.03 16.63 8.40
CA ARG A 337 -29.35 15.98 8.33
C ARG A 337 -30.46 16.95 7.92
N ALA A 338 -30.36 18.21 8.33
CA ALA A 338 -31.27 19.27 7.91
C ALA A 338 -31.05 19.72 6.45
N ASN A 339 -29.93 19.34 5.84
CA ASN A 339 -29.53 19.73 4.48
C ASN A 339 -29.27 18.50 3.59
N PRO A 340 -30.31 17.69 3.27
CA PRO A 340 -30.15 16.45 2.51
C PRO A 340 -29.59 16.66 1.09
N GLN A 341 -29.75 17.86 0.51
CA GLN A 341 -29.22 18.23 -0.81
C GLN A 341 -27.68 18.10 -0.90
N VAL A 342 -26.97 18.13 0.24
CA VAL A 342 -25.52 17.90 0.29
C VAL A 342 -25.16 16.52 -0.26
N ARG A 343 -26.02 15.51 -0.11
CA ARG A 343 -25.76 14.15 -0.59
C ARG A 343 -25.65 14.09 -2.11
N GLU A 344 -26.59 14.71 -2.81
CA GLU A 344 -26.59 14.74 -4.28
C GLU A 344 -25.35 15.45 -4.80
N LYS A 345 -24.98 16.58 -4.17
CA LYS A 345 -23.77 17.32 -4.50
C LYS A 345 -22.50 16.47 -4.35
N VAL A 346 -22.31 15.79 -3.21
CA VAL A 346 -21.08 14.99 -3.02
C VAL A 346 -21.04 13.76 -3.93
N VAL A 347 -22.18 13.21 -4.34
CA VAL A 347 -22.20 12.15 -5.36
C VAL A 347 -21.74 12.68 -6.71
N ALA A 348 -22.22 13.87 -7.11
CA ALA A 348 -21.81 14.53 -8.36
C ALA A 348 -20.30 14.86 -8.38
N VAL A 349 -19.72 15.27 -7.24
CA VAL A 349 -18.26 15.50 -7.11
C VAL A 349 -17.46 14.29 -7.59
N TYR A 350 -17.87 13.06 -7.25
CA TYR A 350 -17.15 11.84 -7.62
C TYR A 350 -17.66 11.18 -8.92
N ALA A 351 -18.86 11.49 -9.39
CA ALA A 351 -19.42 10.92 -10.63
C ALA A 351 -18.85 11.57 -11.90
N GLU A 352 -18.53 12.86 -11.81
CA GLU A 352 -18.09 13.67 -12.95
C GLU A 352 -16.60 14.07 -12.81
N ALA A 353 -15.83 13.29 -12.04
CA ALA A 353 -14.39 13.53 -11.95
C ALA A 353 -13.76 13.35 -13.34
N GLU A 354 -12.95 14.33 -13.78
CA GLU A 354 -12.26 14.21 -15.07
C GLU A 354 -11.43 12.93 -15.11
N PRO A 355 -11.51 12.15 -16.20
CA PRO A 355 -10.69 10.95 -16.35
C PRO A 355 -9.22 11.34 -16.27
N PHE A 356 -8.48 10.70 -15.37
CA PHE A 356 -7.02 10.76 -15.41
C PHE A 356 -6.55 10.30 -16.79
N VAL A 357 -5.66 11.06 -17.43
CA VAL A 357 -5.05 10.65 -18.71
C VAL A 357 -4.24 9.38 -18.43
N PRO A 358 -4.66 8.20 -18.94
CA PRO A 358 -3.98 6.96 -18.59
C PRO A 358 -2.53 6.99 -19.07
N SER A 359 -1.61 6.47 -18.24
CA SER A 359 -0.22 6.31 -18.67
C SER A 359 -0.15 5.34 -19.85
N GLU A 360 0.67 5.66 -20.84
CA GLU A 360 0.98 4.72 -21.93
C GLU A 360 1.85 3.55 -21.45
N ASN A 361 2.53 3.65 -20.30
CA ASN A 361 3.35 2.57 -19.77
C ASN A 361 2.46 1.44 -19.19
N VAL A 362 2.54 0.25 -19.80
CA VAL A 362 1.70 -0.90 -19.41
C VAL A 362 1.88 -1.31 -17.94
N ASP A 363 3.05 -1.08 -17.35
CA ASP A 363 3.33 -1.38 -15.93
C ASP A 363 2.47 -0.52 -14.98
N ALA A 364 2.00 0.64 -15.43
CA ALA A 364 1.13 1.56 -14.67
C ALA A 364 -0.37 1.37 -14.98
N GLN A 365 -0.76 0.36 -15.77
CA GLN A 365 -2.13 0.18 -16.26
C GLN A 365 -2.94 -0.89 -15.50
N LEU A 366 -2.47 -1.35 -14.33
CA LEU A 366 -3.19 -2.32 -13.48
C LEU A 366 -4.65 -1.92 -13.25
N TYR A 367 -4.88 -0.63 -12.93
CA TYR A 367 -6.19 -0.12 -12.57
C TYR A 367 -7.07 0.32 -13.75
N ASN A 368 -6.65 0.09 -14.99
CA ASN A 368 -7.45 0.39 -16.20
C ASN A 368 -8.62 -0.59 -16.43
N GLY A 369 -8.85 -1.53 -15.51
CA GLY A 369 -9.97 -2.46 -15.55
C GLY A 369 -9.56 -3.87 -15.15
N PHE A 370 -10.55 -4.67 -14.75
CA PHE A 370 -10.36 -6.09 -14.48
C PHE A 370 -10.27 -6.89 -15.78
N PHE A 371 -9.39 -7.88 -15.82
CA PHE A 371 -9.34 -8.85 -16.92
C PHE A 371 -10.59 -9.72 -16.97
N SER A 372 -11.05 -10.06 -18.17
CA SER A 372 -12.18 -10.96 -18.39
C SER A 372 -11.87 -12.39 -17.92
N ASP A 373 -12.89 -13.21 -17.68
CA ASP A 373 -12.70 -14.62 -17.29
C ASP A 373 -11.93 -15.41 -18.37
N ALA A 374 -12.17 -15.08 -19.65
CA ALA A 374 -11.46 -15.66 -20.78
C ALA A 374 -9.97 -15.27 -20.78
N ASP A 375 -9.66 -13.98 -20.58
CA ASP A 375 -8.28 -13.50 -20.49
C ASP A 375 -7.55 -14.09 -19.28
N ARG A 376 -8.21 -14.22 -18.12
CA ARG A 376 -7.59 -14.85 -16.94
C ARG A 376 -7.28 -16.33 -17.18
N ALA A 377 -8.15 -17.05 -17.87
CA ALA A 377 -7.86 -18.43 -18.29
C ALA A 377 -6.69 -18.49 -19.28
N ALA A 378 -6.62 -17.56 -20.23
CA ALA A 378 -5.53 -17.45 -21.20
C ALA A 378 -4.18 -17.12 -20.53
N MET A 379 -4.17 -16.17 -19.59
CA MET A 379 -2.98 -15.83 -18.78
C MET A 379 -2.50 -17.01 -17.93
N LYS A 380 -3.42 -17.86 -17.44
CA LYS A 380 -3.05 -19.09 -16.75
C LYS A 380 -2.31 -20.07 -17.67
N ILE A 381 -2.72 -20.19 -18.93
CA ILE A 381 -2.00 -21.01 -19.92
C ILE A 381 -0.59 -20.46 -20.14
N VAL A 382 -0.43 -19.13 -20.23
CA VAL A 382 0.90 -18.48 -20.31
C VAL A 382 1.75 -18.88 -19.10
N LEU A 383 1.20 -18.80 -17.89
CA LEU A 383 1.93 -19.12 -16.65
C LEU A 383 2.36 -20.60 -16.57
N GLU A 384 1.53 -21.53 -17.06
CA GLU A 384 1.83 -22.97 -17.07
C GLU A 384 2.72 -23.41 -18.24
N THR A 385 2.92 -22.55 -19.23
CA THR A 385 3.74 -22.83 -20.42
C THR A 385 5.22 -22.54 -20.15
N GLU A 386 6.10 -23.49 -20.48
CA GLU A 386 7.54 -23.26 -20.37
C GLU A 386 7.99 -22.05 -21.22
N PRO A 387 8.90 -21.18 -20.71
CA PRO A 387 9.28 -19.94 -21.39
C PRO A 387 9.72 -20.11 -22.85
N ARG A 388 10.42 -21.20 -23.18
CA ARG A 388 10.87 -21.51 -24.55
C ARG A 388 9.72 -21.78 -25.54
N ASN A 389 8.54 -22.15 -25.04
CA ASN A 389 7.37 -22.47 -25.86
C ASN A 389 6.39 -21.28 -25.96
N LEU A 390 6.57 -20.22 -25.15
CA LEU A 390 5.72 -19.02 -25.21
C LEU A 390 5.65 -18.35 -26.59
N PRO A 391 6.73 -18.27 -27.39
CA PRO A 391 6.65 -17.65 -28.72
C PRO A 391 5.78 -18.45 -29.70
N ALA A 392 5.64 -19.76 -29.48
CA ALA A 392 4.86 -20.65 -30.34
C ALA A 392 3.39 -20.76 -29.90
N LEU A 393 3.00 -20.06 -28.84
CA LEU A 393 1.67 -20.15 -28.24
C LEU A 393 0.70 -19.25 -29.02
N ASP A 394 -0.22 -19.87 -29.76
CA ASP A 394 -1.27 -19.15 -30.51
C ASP A 394 -2.49 -18.92 -29.61
N ILE A 395 -2.45 -17.82 -28.85
CA ILE A 395 -3.53 -17.39 -27.95
C ILE A 395 -3.97 -15.98 -28.34
N THR A 396 -5.28 -15.78 -28.42
CA THR A 396 -5.88 -14.45 -28.61
C THR A 396 -6.29 -13.87 -27.27
N PHE A 397 -5.90 -12.61 -27.03
CA PHE A 397 -6.31 -11.83 -25.85
C PHE A 397 -7.33 -10.77 -26.24
N ALA A 398 -8.36 -10.56 -25.42
CA ALA A 398 -9.30 -9.47 -25.63
C ALA A 398 -8.75 -8.15 -25.08
N ASP A 399 -8.04 -8.20 -23.96
CA ASP A 399 -7.44 -7.03 -23.34
C ASP A 399 -6.06 -6.70 -23.96
N LYS A 400 -5.96 -5.49 -24.52
CA LYS A 400 -4.77 -5.01 -25.23
C LYS A 400 -3.52 -4.89 -24.35
N ARG A 401 -3.67 -4.86 -23.02
CA ARG A 401 -2.54 -4.83 -22.09
C ARG A 401 -1.74 -6.12 -22.16
N ILE A 402 -2.39 -7.25 -22.40
CA ILE A 402 -1.80 -8.59 -22.21
C ILE A 402 -0.65 -8.85 -23.18
N GLU A 403 -0.78 -8.46 -24.45
CA GLU A 403 0.30 -8.63 -25.43
C GLU A 403 1.56 -7.82 -25.04
N ARG A 404 1.37 -6.60 -24.53
CA ARG A 404 2.46 -5.75 -24.06
C ARG A 404 3.09 -6.30 -22.78
N LEU A 405 2.27 -6.79 -21.85
CA LEU A 405 2.74 -7.49 -20.65
C LEU A 405 3.54 -8.75 -21.02
N LEU A 406 3.08 -9.54 -21.98
CA LEU A 406 3.73 -10.78 -22.39
C LEU A 406 5.12 -10.53 -22.98
N PHE A 407 5.24 -9.50 -23.83
CA PHE A 407 6.53 -9.08 -24.37
C PHE A 407 7.49 -8.64 -23.24
N ASN A 408 7.06 -7.74 -22.35
CA ASN A 408 7.88 -7.27 -21.24
C ASN A 408 8.26 -8.42 -20.28
N TYR A 409 7.32 -9.31 -19.97
CA TYR A 409 7.55 -10.48 -19.12
C TYR A 409 8.63 -11.40 -19.69
N ARG A 410 8.55 -11.73 -20.99
CA ARG A 410 9.56 -12.54 -21.67
C ARG A 410 10.91 -11.83 -21.72
N ALA A 411 10.93 -10.56 -22.10
CA ALA A 411 12.18 -9.82 -22.27
C ALA A 411 12.93 -9.61 -20.94
N ARG A 412 12.21 -9.29 -19.86
CA ARG A 412 12.79 -9.08 -18.53
C ARG A 412 13.24 -10.38 -17.86
N ASN A 413 12.44 -11.44 -17.96
CA ASN A 413 12.68 -12.67 -17.19
C ASN A 413 13.44 -13.75 -17.97
N PHE A 414 13.29 -13.79 -19.29
CA PHE A 414 13.80 -14.84 -20.17
C PHE A 414 14.36 -14.26 -21.49
N PRO A 415 15.32 -13.31 -21.43
CA PRO A 415 15.82 -12.61 -22.63
C PRO A 415 16.40 -13.56 -23.69
N GLY A 416 16.93 -14.72 -23.27
CA GLY A 416 17.42 -15.75 -24.20
C GLY A 416 16.34 -16.45 -25.04
N THR A 417 15.06 -16.15 -24.82
CA THR A 417 13.92 -16.65 -25.61
C THR A 417 13.46 -15.68 -26.69
N LEU A 418 14.07 -14.49 -26.77
CA LEU A 418 13.72 -13.47 -27.76
C LEU A 418 14.40 -13.76 -29.10
N ASP A 419 13.66 -13.64 -30.21
CA ASP A 419 14.26 -13.63 -31.54
C ASP A 419 14.99 -12.30 -31.85
N GLU A 420 15.65 -12.21 -33.00
CA GLU A 420 16.42 -11.01 -33.38
C GLU A 420 15.56 -9.74 -33.43
N HIS A 421 14.33 -9.83 -33.94
CA HIS A 421 13.43 -8.67 -34.05
C HIS A 421 12.93 -8.24 -32.66
N GLU A 422 12.61 -9.19 -31.80
CA GLU A 422 12.22 -8.95 -30.41
C GLU A 422 13.37 -8.35 -29.58
N GLN A 423 14.61 -8.79 -29.81
CA GLN A 423 15.79 -8.20 -29.20
C GLN A 423 15.99 -6.74 -29.63
N GLN A 424 15.80 -6.41 -30.91
CA GLN A 424 15.85 -5.02 -31.38
C GLN A 424 14.73 -4.18 -30.78
N ARG A 425 13.51 -4.72 -30.68
CA ARG A 425 12.39 -4.05 -30.01
C ARG A 425 12.69 -3.78 -28.53
N TRP A 426 13.33 -4.73 -27.83
CA TRP A 426 13.72 -4.56 -26.43
C TRP A 426 14.83 -3.52 -26.26
N LEU A 427 15.82 -3.52 -27.15
CA LEU A 427 16.87 -2.50 -27.18
C LEU A 427 16.29 -1.09 -27.38
N GLU A 428 15.32 -0.95 -28.28
CA GLU A 428 14.63 0.33 -28.49
C GLU A 428 13.82 0.76 -27.26
N HIS A 429 13.12 -0.16 -26.60
CA HIS A 429 12.46 0.10 -25.31
C HIS A 429 13.46 0.61 -24.26
N ARG A 430 14.61 -0.05 -24.11
CA ARG A 430 15.66 0.39 -23.17
C ARG A 430 16.21 1.77 -23.50
N ARG A 431 16.38 2.10 -24.78
CA ARG A 431 16.80 3.46 -25.21
C ARG A 431 15.78 4.54 -24.88
N GLN A 432 14.49 4.21 -24.94
CA GLN A 432 13.41 5.12 -24.56
C GLN A 432 13.32 5.33 -23.04
N VAL A 433 13.76 4.35 -22.24
CA VAL A 433 13.92 4.51 -20.79
C VAL A 433 15.18 5.34 -20.47
N PHE A 434 16.32 4.95 -21.02
CA PHE A 434 17.62 5.57 -20.75
C PHE A 434 17.94 6.70 -21.73
N THR A 435 17.07 7.69 -21.80
CA THR A 435 17.35 8.89 -22.61
C THR A 435 18.52 9.68 -22.01
N PRO A 436 19.24 10.49 -22.81
CA PRO A 436 20.31 11.34 -22.29
C PRO A 436 19.85 12.25 -21.14
N GLU A 437 18.62 12.76 -21.20
CA GLU A 437 18.04 13.61 -20.16
C GLU A 437 17.80 12.84 -18.86
N PHE A 438 17.27 11.62 -18.94
CA PHE A 438 17.07 10.76 -17.77
C PHE A 438 18.40 10.40 -17.11
N LEU A 439 19.39 9.98 -17.90
CA LEU A 439 20.70 9.59 -17.39
C LEU A 439 21.46 10.78 -16.79
N GLN A 440 21.33 11.97 -17.37
CA GLN A 440 21.91 13.19 -16.80
C GLN A 440 21.25 13.54 -15.47
N ALA A 441 19.92 13.50 -15.38
CA ALA A 441 19.21 13.76 -14.13
C ALA A 441 19.61 12.77 -13.02
N TYR A 442 19.76 11.50 -13.37
CA TYR A 442 20.23 10.46 -12.46
C TYR A 442 21.67 10.72 -11.99
N ALA A 443 22.57 11.11 -12.91
CA ALA A 443 23.95 11.48 -12.58
C ALA A 443 24.02 12.68 -11.64
N ASP A 444 23.21 13.71 -11.91
CA ASP A 444 23.14 14.92 -11.09
C ASP A 444 22.61 14.61 -9.67
N GLU A 445 21.61 13.75 -9.56
CA GLU A 445 21.08 13.28 -8.28
C GLU A 445 22.14 12.52 -7.47
N LEU A 446 22.86 11.58 -8.09
CA LEU A 446 23.96 10.86 -7.44
C LEU A 446 25.05 11.82 -6.97
N GLN A 447 25.42 12.81 -7.78
CA GLN A 447 26.42 13.81 -7.42
C GLN A 447 25.97 14.68 -6.24
N MET A 448 24.71 15.12 -6.25
CA MET A 448 24.12 15.88 -5.15
C MET A 448 24.14 15.09 -3.84
N LEU A 449 23.69 13.83 -3.87
CA LEU A 449 23.70 12.96 -2.69
C LEU A 449 25.11 12.65 -2.20
N TYR A 450 26.07 12.47 -3.11
CA TYR A 450 27.47 12.25 -2.76
C TYR A 450 28.06 13.42 -1.97
N GLN A 451 27.69 14.66 -2.33
CA GLN A 451 28.10 15.85 -1.59
C GLN A 451 27.38 15.96 -0.24
N GLN A 452 26.07 15.69 -0.21
CA GLN A 452 25.27 15.76 1.01
C GLN A 452 25.72 14.75 2.08
N TYR A 453 26.12 13.54 1.67
CA TYR A 453 26.52 12.45 2.56
C TYR A 453 28.05 12.22 2.55
N ALA A 454 28.85 13.27 2.32
CA ALA A 454 30.31 13.18 2.19
C ALA A 454 31.03 12.54 3.41
N ASP A 455 30.43 12.60 4.60
CA ASP A 455 30.99 12.03 5.83
C ASP A 455 30.47 10.62 6.14
N ASP A 456 29.50 10.11 5.38
CA ASP A 456 28.88 8.79 5.58
C ASP A 456 29.46 7.77 4.59
N LYS A 457 30.51 7.06 5.03
CA LYS A 457 31.27 6.12 4.18
C LYS A 457 30.42 5.00 3.59
N GLU A 458 29.38 4.55 4.29
CA GLU A 458 28.51 3.48 3.83
C GLU A 458 27.63 3.97 2.68
N LYS A 459 27.00 5.14 2.84
CA LYS A 459 26.22 5.77 1.76
C LYS A 459 27.06 6.12 0.55
N LEU A 460 28.29 6.60 0.75
CA LEU A 460 29.20 6.85 -0.36
C LEU A 460 29.57 5.57 -1.12
N ALA A 461 29.67 4.42 -0.44
CA ALA A 461 29.91 3.14 -1.10
C ALA A 461 28.70 2.71 -1.95
N GLN A 462 27.48 2.88 -1.41
CA GLN A 462 26.24 2.61 -2.13
C GLN A 462 26.09 3.50 -3.38
N LEU A 463 26.35 4.80 -3.27
CA LEU A 463 26.29 5.73 -4.42
C LEU A 463 27.32 5.37 -5.51
N LYS A 464 28.52 4.95 -5.13
CA LYS A 464 29.53 4.44 -6.10
C LYS A 464 29.06 3.16 -6.77
N ALA A 465 28.41 2.26 -6.04
CA ALA A 465 27.82 1.06 -6.61
C ALA A 465 26.70 1.41 -7.61
N LEU A 466 25.83 2.37 -7.30
CA LEU A 466 24.80 2.83 -8.23
C LEU A 466 25.38 3.42 -9.51
N TRP A 467 26.44 4.22 -9.40
CA TRP A 467 27.14 4.75 -10.56
C TRP A 467 27.73 3.64 -11.44
N GLN A 468 28.42 2.67 -10.83
CA GLN A 468 28.96 1.52 -11.56
C GLN A 468 27.85 0.73 -12.25
N TYR A 469 26.73 0.50 -11.57
CA TYR A 469 25.59 -0.21 -12.14
C TYR A 469 25.02 0.51 -13.37
N ALA A 470 24.88 1.84 -13.29
CA ALA A 470 24.44 2.65 -14.42
C ALA A 470 25.40 2.58 -15.62
N GLN A 471 26.72 2.48 -15.38
CA GLN A 471 27.69 2.29 -16.46
C GLN A 471 27.61 0.90 -17.11
N ASP A 472 27.26 -0.13 -16.35
CA ASP A 472 27.21 -1.50 -16.83
C ASP A 472 25.92 -1.80 -17.62
N ILE A 473 24.81 -1.11 -17.32
CA ILE A 473 23.48 -1.37 -17.89
C ILE A 473 23.13 -0.49 -19.10
N VAL A 474 23.82 0.64 -19.32
CA VAL A 474 23.51 1.60 -20.40
C VAL A 474 24.28 1.29 -21.69
#